data_AF-C5L3J0-F1
#
_entry.id   AF-C5L3J0-F1
#
_cell.length_a   1.000
_cell.length_b   1.000
_cell.length_c   1.000
_cell.angle_alpha   90.00
_cell.angle_beta   90.00
_cell.angle_gamma   90.00
#
_symmetry.space_group_name_H-M   'P 1'
#
loop_
_entity.id
_entity.type
_entity.pdbx_description
1 polymer ?
#
loop_
_entity_poly.entity_id
_entity_poly.type
_entity_poly.pdbx_seq_one_letter_code
_entity_poly.pdbx_strand_id
1 'polypeptide(L)'
;MARTKQTRRKNKKPTKQLAEPAVKDGSPQEATSVEDTLSKAFPYPTDSLDHAESPAKAYGHVAPILELMAKKLGKTKEDLKIYDPYYCNGAVVDNLKALGFNNVYNKCEDFYSVETPDFDVLLTNPPYSGEHPEKLAEFTAKVGKPWLWLVPNWFYMKDYYKKLIEQPGQSGMFFVAPKKRYVYQTPKHLRASSDEAKTSPFPSFWFINGCDVCTPVEMQSAMADAEGVLAVTDVHDLPLTYYDQYDPEYKRQRNIMKSQKRKANHLEKSSDQASWGRKASVQQDSKMSNKRQKRM
;
A
#
# COMPACT_ATOMS: atom_id res chain seq x y z
N MET A 1 -6.83 38.34 -52.62
CA MET A 1 -5.62 38.27 -51.77
C MET A 1 -5.82 37.21 -50.69
N ALA A 2 -5.40 35.98 -50.98
CA ALA A 2 -5.58 34.82 -50.09
C ALA A 2 -4.39 34.71 -49.12
N ARG A 3 -4.65 34.69 -47.81
CA ARG A 3 -3.64 34.49 -46.75
C ARG A 3 -3.54 33.02 -46.40
N THR A 4 -2.42 32.41 -46.77
CA THR A 4 -2.03 31.03 -46.46
C THR A 4 -1.70 30.88 -44.97
N LYS A 5 -2.33 29.92 -44.28
CA LYS A 5 -2.02 29.55 -42.89
C LYS A 5 -0.85 28.56 -42.86
N GLN A 6 0.25 28.96 -42.23
CA GLN A 6 1.41 28.11 -41.94
C GLN A 6 1.11 27.20 -40.73
N THR A 7 1.05 25.89 -40.95
CA THR A 7 0.98 24.87 -39.90
C THR A 7 2.38 24.55 -39.36
N ARG A 8 2.60 24.80 -38.06
CA ARG A 8 3.80 24.39 -37.30
C ARG A 8 3.85 22.87 -37.14
N ARG A 9 4.82 22.22 -37.79
CA ARG A 9 5.22 20.82 -37.55
C ARG A 9 5.92 20.71 -36.18
N LYS A 10 5.47 19.79 -35.32
CA LYS A 10 6.15 19.41 -34.07
C LYS A 10 7.18 18.32 -34.38
N ASN A 11 8.43 18.55 -33.96
CA ASN A 11 9.55 17.61 -34.05
C ASN A 11 9.30 16.35 -33.22
N LYS A 12 9.36 15.18 -33.87
CA LYS A 12 9.53 13.86 -33.25
C LYS A 12 10.97 13.73 -32.75
N LYS A 13 11.16 13.35 -31.48
CA LYS A 13 12.46 12.93 -30.94
C LYS A 13 12.86 11.56 -31.52
N PRO A 14 14.16 11.31 -31.76
CA PRO A 14 14.62 10.05 -32.35
C PRO A 14 14.61 8.92 -31.34
N THR A 15 14.12 7.76 -31.79
CA THR A 15 14.10 6.48 -31.10
C THR A 15 15.54 6.01 -30.86
N LYS A 16 15.89 5.76 -29.61
CA LYS A 16 17.20 5.22 -29.21
C LYS A 16 17.19 3.73 -29.56
N GLN A 17 17.92 3.35 -30.60
CA GLN A 17 18.19 1.96 -30.95
C GLN A 17 18.96 1.30 -29.79
N LEU A 18 18.40 0.22 -29.25
CA LEU A 18 19.07 -0.67 -28.31
C LEU A 18 20.11 -1.46 -29.11
N ALA A 19 21.37 -1.35 -28.71
CA ALA A 19 22.46 -2.14 -29.25
C ALA A 19 22.32 -3.60 -28.79
N GLU A 20 22.50 -4.53 -29.73
CA GLU A 20 22.60 -5.97 -29.47
C GLU A 20 23.84 -6.27 -28.62
N PRO A 21 23.75 -7.10 -27.57
CA PRO A 21 24.93 -7.57 -26.87
C PRO A 21 25.61 -8.70 -27.64
N ALA A 22 26.94 -8.56 -27.77
CA ALA A 22 27.85 -9.52 -28.35
C ALA A 22 27.76 -10.91 -27.67
N VAL A 23 27.64 -11.95 -28.49
CA VAL A 23 27.69 -13.36 -28.09
C VAL A 23 29.08 -13.66 -27.52
N LYS A 24 29.13 -14.06 -26.25
CA LYS A 24 30.30 -14.73 -25.66
C LYS A 24 29.99 -16.21 -25.55
N ASP A 25 30.79 -17.02 -26.22
CA ASP A 25 30.84 -18.47 -26.07
C ASP A 25 31.07 -18.85 -24.61
N GLY A 26 30.07 -19.53 -24.05
CA GLY A 26 30.10 -20.15 -22.74
C GLY A 26 29.34 -21.48 -22.84
N SER A 27 29.98 -22.54 -22.37
CA SER A 27 29.52 -23.93 -22.36
C SER A 27 28.05 -24.10 -21.88
N PRO A 28 27.31 -25.12 -22.38
CA PRO A 28 25.91 -25.33 -22.06
C PRO A 28 25.77 -25.79 -20.60
N GLN A 29 25.59 -24.84 -19.67
CA GLN A 29 24.82 -25.10 -18.48
C GLN A 29 23.37 -25.15 -18.92
N GLU A 30 22.70 -26.29 -18.69
CA GLU A 30 21.26 -26.43 -18.88
C GLU A 30 20.56 -25.28 -18.15
N ALA A 31 20.11 -24.28 -18.91
CA ALA A 31 19.25 -23.23 -18.40
C ALA A 31 17.88 -23.88 -18.15
N THR A 32 17.70 -24.49 -16.98
CA THR A 32 16.37 -24.84 -16.49
C THR A 32 15.53 -23.56 -16.50
N SER A 33 14.44 -23.57 -17.28
CA SER A 33 13.58 -22.41 -17.41
C SER A 33 12.91 -22.09 -16.07
N VAL A 34 12.44 -20.86 -15.91
CA VAL A 34 11.73 -20.41 -14.71
C VAL A 34 10.49 -21.29 -14.49
N GLU A 35 9.82 -21.70 -15.57
CA GLU A 35 8.66 -22.58 -15.55
C GLU A 35 8.99 -23.97 -14.99
N ASP A 36 10.13 -24.56 -15.37
CA ASP A 36 10.56 -25.87 -14.84
C ASP A 36 10.86 -25.77 -13.33
N THR A 37 11.47 -24.66 -12.91
CA THR A 37 11.75 -24.39 -11.49
C THR A 37 10.46 -24.24 -10.68
N LEU A 38 9.48 -23.50 -11.19
CA LEU A 38 8.17 -23.33 -10.55
C LEU A 38 7.40 -24.65 -10.46
N SER A 39 7.39 -25.44 -11.54
CA SER A 39 6.69 -26.73 -11.57
C SER A 39 7.25 -27.75 -10.57
N LYS A 40 8.54 -27.62 -10.21
CA LYS A 40 9.19 -28.45 -9.18
C LYS A 40 8.98 -27.90 -7.77
N ALA A 41 8.79 -26.59 -7.63
CA ALA A 41 8.65 -25.92 -6.34
C ALA A 41 7.20 -25.93 -5.81
N PHE A 42 6.21 -25.89 -6.70
CA PHE A 42 4.79 -25.78 -6.35
C PHE A 42 3.98 -26.95 -6.92
N PRO A 43 3.06 -27.56 -6.13
CA PRO A 43 2.21 -28.63 -6.63
C PRO A 43 1.03 -28.16 -7.51
N TYR A 44 1.04 -26.89 -7.93
CA TYR A 44 -0.02 -26.24 -8.69
C TYR A 44 0.54 -25.20 -9.67
N PRO A 45 -0.24 -24.78 -10.69
CA PRO A 45 0.18 -23.73 -11.62
C PRO A 45 0.40 -22.40 -10.89
N THR A 46 1.50 -21.72 -11.18
CA THR A 46 1.83 -20.40 -10.60
C THR A 46 2.41 -19.46 -11.64
N ASP A 47 2.20 -18.16 -11.49
CA ASP A 47 2.91 -17.10 -12.22
C ASP A 47 4.17 -16.70 -11.43
N SER A 48 5.31 -16.55 -12.12
CA SER A 48 6.57 -16.11 -11.51
C SER A 48 6.46 -14.72 -10.85
N LEU A 49 5.61 -13.85 -11.40
CA LEU A 49 5.43 -12.48 -10.92
C LEU A 49 4.60 -12.38 -9.63
N ASP A 50 3.91 -13.46 -9.25
CA ASP A 50 3.12 -13.50 -8.01
C ASP A 50 3.96 -13.89 -6.78
N HIS A 51 5.18 -14.39 -6.99
CA HIS A 51 6.07 -14.87 -5.92
C HIS A 51 6.88 -13.74 -5.28
N ALA A 52 6.25 -13.01 -4.36
CA ALA A 52 6.88 -11.92 -3.63
C ALA A 52 6.54 -11.94 -2.13
N GLU A 53 7.55 -12.18 -1.29
CA GLU A 53 7.40 -12.19 0.16
C GLU A 53 7.19 -10.79 0.72
N SER A 54 6.20 -10.66 1.60
CA SER A 54 5.97 -9.42 2.34
C SER A 54 7.09 -9.15 3.33
N PRO A 55 7.55 -7.91 3.49
CA PRO A 55 8.60 -7.60 4.46
C PRO A 55 8.09 -7.76 5.89
N ALA A 56 8.96 -8.19 6.82
CA ALA A 56 8.67 -8.30 8.26
C ALA A 56 7.91 -7.09 8.83
N LYS A 57 8.30 -5.89 8.38
CA LYS A 57 7.69 -4.61 8.78
C LYS A 57 6.20 -4.52 8.43
N ALA A 58 5.75 -5.13 7.33
CA ALA A 58 4.33 -5.13 6.96
C ALA A 58 3.48 -5.87 8.00
N TYR A 59 3.95 -7.00 8.52
CA TYR A 59 3.29 -7.74 9.59
C TYR A 59 3.34 -6.98 10.92
N GLY A 60 4.49 -6.37 11.26
CA GLY A 60 4.61 -5.54 12.46
C GLY A 60 3.64 -4.36 12.50
N HIS A 61 3.29 -3.80 11.34
CA HIS A 61 2.31 -2.72 11.24
C HIS A 61 0.87 -3.14 11.56
N VAL A 62 0.53 -4.43 11.47
CA VAL A 62 -0.82 -4.94 11.80
C VAL A 62 -0.86 -5.80 13.05
N ALA A 63 0.28 -6.05 13.69
CA ALA A 63 0.35 -6.78 14.95
C ALA A 63 -0.61 -6.24 16.02
N PRO A 64 -0.73 -4.91 16.27
CA PRO A 64 -1.67 -4.41 17.29
C PRO A 64 -3.13 -4.78 17.03
N ILE A 65 -3.52 -4.92 15.76
CA ILE A 65 -4.87 -5.33 15.35
C ILE A 65 -5.07 -6.83 15.58
N LEU A 66 -4.08 -7.66 15.23
CA LEU A 66 -4.12 -9.09 15.53
C LEU A 66 -4.19 -9.36 17.05
N GLU A 67 -3.48 -8.55 17.85
CA GLU A 67 -3.54 -8.62 19.32
C GLU A 67 -4.92 -8.25 19.86
N LEU A 68 -5.53 -7.21 19.30
CA LEU A 68 -6.91 -6.84 19.60
C LEU A 68 -7.88 -7.99 19.27
N MET A 69 -7.75 -8.60 18.08
CA MET A 69 -8.59 -9.72 17.65
C MET A 69 -8.43 -10.93 18.58
N ALA A 70 -7.19 -11.31 18.93
CA ALA A 70 -6.92 -12.37 19.90
C ALA A 70 -7.63 -12.10 21.23
N LYS A 71 -7.47 -10.89 21.78
CA LYS A 71 -8.13 -10.49 23.03
C LYS A 71 -9.66 -10.58 22.93
N LYS A 72 -10.24 -10.14 21.82
CA LYS A 72 -11.70 -10.17 21.59
C LYS A 72 -12.25 -11.59 21.46
N LEU A 73 -11.44 -12.50 20.93
CA LEU A 73 -11.75 -13.93 20.85
C LEU A 73 -11.43 -14.71 22.14
N GLY A 74 -10.95 -14.04 23.20
CA GLY A 74 -10.55 -14.68 24.45
C GLY A 74 -9.29 -15.54 24.32
N LYS A 75 -8.41 -15.23 23.36
CA LYS A 75 -7.18 -15.95 23.03
C LYS A 75 -5.94 -15.14 23.36
N THR A 76 -4.83 -15.85 23.57
CA THR A 76 -3.48 -15.25 23.59
C THR A 76 -2.99 -15.00 22.16
N LYS A 77 -1.87 -14.29 21.99
CA LYS A 77 -1.25 -14.12 20.65
C LYS A 77 -0.80 -15.46 20.10
N GLU A 78 -0.31 -16.33 20.98
CA GLU A 78 0.24 -17.63 20.67
C GLU A 78 -0.84 -18.60 20.21
N ASP A 79 -2.06 -18.46 20.74
CA ASP A 79 -3.21 -19.32 20.42
C ASP A 79 -4.04 -18.84 19.22
N LEU A 80 -3.86 -17.58 18.78
CA LEU A 80 -4.57 -17.03 17.63
C LEU A 80 -4.20 -17.78 16.35
N LYS A 81 -5.17 -18.46 15.73
CA LYS A 81 -4.98 -19.21 14.49
C LYS A 81 -5.03 -18.27 13.30
N ILE A 82 -3.89 -17.99 12.70
CA ILE A 82 -3.77 -17.14 11.51
C ILE A 82 -3.65 -18.03 10.27
N TYR A 83 -4.48 -17.79 9.26
CA TYR A 83 -4.43 -18.50 7.99
C TYR A 83 -3.95 -17.58 6.86
N ASP A 84 -2.89 -17.99 6.16
CA ASP A 84 -2.47 -17.42 4.89
C ASP A 84 -2.57 -18.49 3.79
N PRO A 85 -3.60 -18.44 2.92
CA PRO A 85 -3.81 -19.44 1.89
C PRO A 85 -2.79 -19.39 0.75
N TYR A 86 -2.08 -18.26 0.57
CA TYR A 86 -1.19 -18.08 -0.57
C TYR A 86 0.26 -18.29 -0.15
N TYR A 87 0.83 -19.41 -0.58
CA TYR A 87 2.21 -19.76 -0.26
C TYR A 87 3.19 -19.25 -1.32
N CYS A 88 4.21 -18.52 -0.86
CA CYS A 88 5.38 -18.12 -1.64
C CYS A 88 6.61 -18.95 -1.21
N ASN A 89 7.20 -18.65 -0.06
CA ASN A 89 8.29 -19.41 0.54
C ASN A 89 8.18 -19.51 2.07
N GLY A 90 6.98 -19.28 2.62
CA GLY A 90 6.68 -19.45 4.03
C GLY A 90 7.19 -18.35 4.96
N ALA A 91 7.73 -17.23 4.46
CA ALA A 91 8.32 -16.22 5.34
C ALA A 91 7.30 -15.54 6.27
N VAL A 92 6.00 -15.57 5.92
CA VAL A 92 4.91 -15.12 6.79
C VAL A 92 4.93 -15.81 8.17
N VAL A 93 5.25 -17.11 8.21
CA VAL A 93 5.29 -17.89 9.46
C VAL A 93 6.38 -17.37 10.38
N ASP A 94 7.60 -17.21 9.87
CA ASP A 94 8.74 -16.72 10.66
C ASP A 94 8.54 -15.27 11.13
N ASN A 95 8.01 -14.42 10.24
CA ASN A 95 7.76 -13.02 10.56
C ASN A 95 6.69 -12.85 11.65
N LEU A 96 5.59 -13.60 11.57
CA LEU A 96 4.52 -13.56 12.58
C LEU A 96 4.96 -14.23 13.89
N LYS A 97 5.73 -15.32 13.82
CA LYS A 97 6.32 -15.95 15.01
C LYS A 97 7.26 -15.01 15.76
N ALA A 98 8.07 -14.23 15.05
CA ALA A 98 8.93 -13.21 15.66
C ALA A 98 8.13 -12.11 16.40
N LEU A 99 6.83 -11.97 16.12
CA LEU A 99 5.91 -11.03 16.78
C LEU A 99 5.07 -11.71 17.88
N GLY A 100 5.27 -13.01 18.14
CA GLY A 100 4.55 -13.79 19.16
C GLY A 100 3.36 -14.62 18.65
N PHE A 101 3.05 -14.56 17.35
CA PHE A 101 1.98 -15.37 16.76
C PHE A 101 2.53 -16.72 16.32
N ASN A 102 2.34 -17.75 17.15
CA ASN A 102 2.94 -19.08 16.92
C ASN A 102 2.05 -20.01 16.08
N ASN A 103 0.77 -19.71 15.94
CA ASN A 103 -0.21 -20.58 15.28
C ASN A 103 -0.57 -20.05 13.89
N VAL A 104 0.38 -20.16 12.96
CA VAL A 104 0.24 -19.67 11.57
C VAL A 104 0.20 -20.85 10.61
N TYR A 105 -0.89 -20.96 9.86
CA TYR A 105 -1.03 -21.92 8.77
C TYR A 105 -0.69 -21.25 7.43
N ASN A 106 0.46 -21.61 6.86
CA ASN A 106 0.86 -21.31 5.50
C ASN A 106 1.63 -22.51 4.96
N LYS A 107 1.06 -23.22 3.98
CA LYS A 107 1.59 -24.47 3.43
C LYS A 107 1.64 -24.37 1.91
N CYS A 108 2.63 -25.01 1.30
CA CYS A 108 2.78 -25.11 -0.15
C CYS A 108 1.70 -26.04 -0.73
N GLU A 109 0.47 -25.56 -0.71
CA GLU A 109 -0.76 -26.25 -1.07
C GLU A 109 -1.59 -25.32 -1.96
N ASP A 110 -2.34 -25.90 -2.90
CA ASP A 110 -3.24 -25.10 -3.73
C ASP A 110 -4.48 -24.75 -2.92
N PHE A 111 -4.58 -23.47 -2.56
CA PHE A 111 -5.70 -22.85 -1.86
C PHE A 111 -7.07 -23.32 -2.36
N TYR A 112 -7.24 -23.50 -3.68
CA TYR A 112 -8.54 -23.84 -4.26
C TYR A 112 -8.86 -25.33 -4.23
N SER A 113 -7.88 -26.17 -3.90
CA SER A 113 -8.00 -27.63 -3.94
C SER A 113 -8.06 -28.28 -2.56
N VAL A 114 -7.57 -27.59 -1.52
CA VAL A 114 -7.44 -28.14 -0.18
C VAL A 114 -8.62 -27.78 0.73
N GLU A 115 -8.85 -28.60 1.73
CA GLU A 115 -9.79 -28.28 2.80
C GLU A 115 -9.30 -27.07 3.59
N THR A 116 -10.20 -26.16 3.90
CA THR A 116 -9.88 -24.96 4.68
C THR A 116 -9.53 -25.37 6.12
N PRO A 117 -8.33 -25.04 6.63
CA PRO A 117 -7.98 -25.35 8.01
C PRO A 117 -8.89 -24.62 8.98
N ASP A 118 -8.96 -25.05 10.24
CA ASP A 118 -9.58 -24.24 11.27
C ASP A 118 -8.71 -23.01 11.59
N PHE A 119 -9.28 -21.81 11.49
CA PHE A 119 -8.57 -20.54 11.71
C PHE A 119 -9.46 -19.49 12.36
N ASP A 120 -8.85 -18.46 12.94
CA ASP A 120 -9.55 -17.32 13.57
C ASP A 120 -9.55 -16.10 12.65
N VAL A 121 -8.40 -15.82 12.04
CA VAL A 121 -8.18 -14.63 11.21
C VAL A 121 -7.50 -15.02 9.90
N LEU A 122 -8.03 -14.53 8.79
CA LEU A 122 -7.38 -14.64 7.48
C LEU A 122 -6.40 -13.48 7.33
N LEU A 123 -5.11 -13.75 7.13
CA LEU A 123 -4.10 -12.73 6.86
C LEU A 123 -3.30 -13.13 5.65
N THR A 124 -3.28 -12.30 4.61
CA THR A 124 -2.59 -12.68 3.37
C THR A 124 -2.12 -11.48 2.53
N ASN A 125 -1.05 -11.71 1.76
CA ASN A 125 -0.63 -10.90 0.62
C ASN A 125 -0.90 -11.72 -0.65
N PRO A 126 -2.10 -11.65 -1.23
CA PRO A 126 -2.50 -12.56 -2.28
C PRO A 126 -1.80 -12.24 -3.60
N PRO A 127 -1.73 -13.18 -4.55
CA PRO A 127 -1.47 -12.88 -5.95
C PRO A 127 -2.40 -11.78 -6.46
N TYR A 128 -1.86 -10.85 -7.25
CA TYR A 128 -2.65 -9.74 -7.82
C TYR A 128 -3.11 -10.04 -9.24
N SER A 129 -2.64 -11.15 -9.80
CA SER A 129 -2.91 -11.60 -11.17
C SER A 129 -4.20 -12.45 -11.24
N GLY A 130 -4.66 -12.68 -12.47
CA GLY A 130 -5.74 -13.63 -12.77
C GLY A 130 -7.03 -13.40 -11.98
N GLU A 131 -7.62 -14.50 -11.53
CA GLU A 131 -8.88 -14.54 -10.77
C GLU A 131 -8.66 -14.61 -9.25
N HIS A 132 -7.41 -14.61 -8.78
CA HIS A 132 -7.08 -14.80 -7.36
C HIS A 132 -7.77 -13.79 -6.42
N PRO A 133 -7.77 -12.48 -6.74
CA PRO A 133 -8.49 -11.48 -5.95
C PRO A 133 -10.00 -11.74 -5.79
N GLU A 134 -10.66 -12.18 -6.87
CA GLU A 134 -12.10 -12.39 -6.89
C GLU A 134 -12.47 -13.66 -6.10
N LYS A 135 -11.74 -14.76 -6.34
CA LYS A 135 -11.91 -16.00 -5.57
C LYS A 135 -11.63 -15.81 -4.08
N LEU A 136 -10.64 -14.98 -3.74
CA LEU A 136 -10.37 -14.63 -2.34
C LEU A 136 -11.54 -13.86 -1.71
N ALA A 137 -12.17 -12.93 -2.44
CA ALA A 137 -13.35 -12.21 -1.98
C ALA A 137 -14.54 -13.13 -1.75
N GLU A 138 -14.79 -14.07 -2.67
CA GLU A 138 -15.83 -15.08 -2.50
C GLU A 138 -15.57 -15.96 -1.26
N PHE A 139 -14.33 -16.43 -1.09
CA PHE A 139 -13.93 -17.22 0.06
C PHE A 139 -14.12 -16.44 1.37
N THR A 140 -13.63 -15.20 1.44
CA THR A 140 -13.76 -14.35 2.64
C THR A 140 -15.21 -14.06 2.99
N ALA A 141 -16.05 -13.77 1.99
CA ALA A 141 -17.49 -13.60 2.21
C ALA A 141 -18.13 -14.88 2.77
N LYS A 142 -17.73 -16.05 2.23
CA LYS A 142 -18.26 -17.35 2.65
C LYS A 142 -17.88 -17.73 4.08
N VAL A 143 -16.62 -17.51 4.48
CA VAL A 143 -16.14 -17.88 5.81
C VAL A 143 -16.59 -16.92 6.91
N GLY A 144 -16.83 -15.64 6.57
CA GLY A 144 -17.37 -14.65 7.51
C GLY A 144 -16.50 -14.36 8.72
N LYS A 145 -15.19 -14.63 8.63
CA LYS A 145 -14.20 -14.40 9.70
C LYS A 145 -13.40 -13.11 9.45
N PRO A 146 -12.83 -12.49 10.49
CA PRO A 146 -11.98 -11.31 10.33
C PRO A 146 -10.84 -11.55 9.34
N TRP A 147 -10.49 -10.51 8.58
CA TRP A 147 -9.50 -10.63 7.53
C TRP A 147 -8.63 -9.38 7.37
N LEU A 148 -7.38 -9.61 6.98
CA LEU A 148 -6.37 -8.62 6.68
C LEU A 148 -5.72 -8.95 5.34
N TRP A 149 -5.95 -8.09 4.34
CA TRP A 149 -5.38 -8.26 3.01
C TRP A 149 -4.37 -7.18 2.70
N LEU A 150 -3.14 -7.58 2.40
CA LEU A 150 -2.12 -6.67 1.88
C LEU A 150 -2.25 -6.60 0.36
N VAL A 151 -2.89 -5.54 -0.14
CA VAL A 151 -3.23 -5.42 -1.57
C VAL A 151 -2.86 -4.05 -2.12
N PRO A 152 -2.78 -3.88 -3.46
CA PRO A 152 -2.49 -2.60 -4.09
C PRO A 152 -3.57 -1.57 -3.85
N ASN A 153 -3.19 -0.32 -4.05
CA ASN A 153 -4.07 0.82 -3.88
C ASN A 153 -5.24 0.89 -4.86
N TRP A 154 -5.28 0.13 -5.95
CA TRP A 154 -6.43 0.12 -6.86
C TRP A 154 -7.53 -0.86 -6.43
N PHE A 155 -7.28 -1.68 -5.41
CA PHE A 155 -8.15 -2.80 -5.04
C PHE A 155 -9.52 -2.35 -4.54
N TYR A 156 -9.61 -1.21 -3.85
CA TYR A 156 -10.89 -0.68 -3.35
C TYR A 156 -11.88 -0.29 -4.47
N MET A 157 -11.39 -0.09 -5.69
CA MET A 157 -12.23 0.30 -6.82
C MET A 157 -12.90 -0.90 -7.51
N LYS A 158 -12.46 -2.12 -7.18
CA LYS A 158 -12.89 -3.34 -7.86
C LYS A 158 -14.27 -3.77 -7.39
N ASP A 159 -15.08 -4.29 -8.32
CA ASP A 159 -16.48 -4.59 -8.03
C ASP A 159 -16.63 -5.78 -7.07
N TYR A 160 -15.76 -6.78 -7.16
CA TYR A 160 -15.74 -7.89 -6.19
C TYR A 160 -15.42 -7.40 -4.77
N TYR A 161 -14.59 -6.38 -4.61
CA TYR A 161 -14.29 -5.79 -3.32
C TYR A 161 -15.49 -5.00 -2.77
N LYS A 162 -16.14 -4.18 -3.60
CA LYS A 162 -17.37 -3.46 -3.21
C LYS A 162 -18.46 -4.44 -2.74
N LYS A 163 -18.69 -5.50 -3.52
CA LYS A 163 -19.65 -6.56 -3.17
C LYS A 163 -19.31 -7.25 -1.85
N LEU A 164 -18.03 -7.49 -1.56
CA LEU A 164 -17.59 -8.10 -0.31
C LEU A 164 -17.94 -7.23 0.90
N ILE A 165 -17.66 -5.92 0.83
CA ILE A 165 -17.85 -5.01 1.97
C ILE A 165 -19.31 -4.58 2.17
N GLU A 166 -20.17 -4.80 1.18
CA GLU A 166 -21.62 -4.58 1.25
C GLU A 166 -22.38 -5.78 1.87
N GLN A 167 -21.70 -6.91 2.13
CA GLN A 167 -22.33 -8.08 2.74
C GLN A 167 -22.77 -7.81 4.19
N PRO A 168 -23.86 -8.45 4.67
CA PRO A 168 -24.21 -8.46 6.09
C PRO A 168 -23.07 -9.02 6.95
N GLY A 169 -22.89 -8.48 8.16
CA GLY A 169 -21.87 -8.95 9.11
C GLY A 169 -20.48 -8.31 8.98
N GLN A 170 -20.29 -7.40 8.02
CA GLN A 170 -19.09 -6.57 7.95
C GLN A 170 -19.18 -5.44 9.01
N SER A 171 -18.14 -5.24 9.84
CA SER A 171 -18.14 -4.19 10.90
C SER A 171 -17.73 -2.80 10.41
N GLY A 172 -17.54 -2.65 9.11
CA GLY A 172 -16.93 -1.47 8.51
C GLY A 172 -15.45 -1.70 8.22
N MET A 173 -14.95 -0.95 7.24
CA MET A 173 -13.59 -1.08 6.77
C MET A 173 -12.59 -0.34 7.65
N PHE A 174 -11.37 -0.84 7.66
CA PHE A 174 -10.22 -0.22 8.28
C PHE A 174 -8.99 -0.39 7.39
N PHE A 175 -8.12 0.60 7.35
CA PHE A 175 -6.95 0.62 6.47
C PHE A 175 -5.70 0.98 7.26
N VAL A 176 -4.62 0.22 7.04
CA VAL A 176 -3.29 0.52 7.60
C VAL A 176 -2.31 0.74 6.46
N ALA A 177 -2.03 2.01 6.17
CA ALA A 177 -1.16 2.45 5.09
C ALA A 177 0.23 2.87 5.62
N PRO A 178 1.34 2.32 5.11
CA PRO A 178 2.64 2.65 5.65
C PRO A 178 3.09 4.07 5.23
N LYS A 179 3.85 4.80 6.05
CA LYS A 179 4.42 6.10 5.65
C LYS A 179 5.53 5.94 4.59
N LYS A 180 6.10 4.74 4.47
CA LYS A 180 7.08 4.33 3.45
C LYS A 180 6.57 3.08 2.75
N ARG A 181 6.63 3.04 1.43
CA ARG A 181 6.15 1.88 0.64
C ARG A 181 6.85 0.59 1.07
N TYR A 182 6.10 -0.50 1.10
CA TYR A 182 6.67 -1.82 1.27
C TYR A 182 7.54 -2.20 0.07
N VAL A 183 8.62 -2.92 0.35
CA VAL A 183 9.50 -3.51 -0.64
C VAL A 183 9.46 -5.01 -0.42
N TYR A 184 8.86 -5.72 -1.37
CA TYR A 184 8.71 -7.15 -1.37
C TYR A 184 9.98 -7.82 -1.86
N GLN A 185 10.17 -9.09 -1.49
CA GLN A 185 11.35 -9.86 -1.86
C GLN A 185 10.96 -11.13 -2.57
N THR A 186 11.45 -11.33 -3.79
CA THR A 186 11.30 -12.60 -4.49
C THR A 186 12.35 -13.58 -3.94
N PRO A 187 11.95 -14.81 -3.53
CA PRO A 187 12.89 -15.83 -3.06
C PRO A 187 13.98 -16.13 -4.09
N LYS A 188 15.23 -16.35 -3.64
CA LYS A 188 16.38 -16.49 -4.55
C LYS A 188 16.20 -17.53 -5.65
N HIS A 189 15.58 -18.66 -5.32
CA HIS A 189 15.36 -19.77 -6.25
C HIS A 189 14.14 -19.56 -7.17
N LEU A 190 13.36 -18.50 -6.97
CA LEU A 190 12.20 -18.14 -7.80
C LEU A 190 12.45 -16.91 -8.69
N ARG A 191 13.67 -16.35 -8.65
CA ARG A 191 14.04 -15.17 -9.45
C ARG A 191 14.36 -15.58 -10.88
N ALA A 192 13.81 -14.88 -11.87
CA ALA A 192 14.29 -15.00 -13.25
C ALA A 192 15.62 -14.25 -13.45
N SER A 193 15.84 -13.17 -12.68
CA SER A 193 17.05 -12.36 -12.73
C SER A 193 17.43 -11.75 -11.37
N SER A 194 18.67 -11.26 -11.23
CA SER A 194 19.10 -10.55 -10.02
C SER A 194 18.30 -9.27 -9.76
N ASP A 195 17.78 -8.64 -10.82
CA ASP A 195 17.07 -7.37 -10.75
C ASP A 195 15.64 -7.54 -10.19
N GLU A 196 15.10 -8.75 -10.20
CA GLU A 196 13.80 -9.11 -9.61
C GLU A 196 13.88 -9.42 -8.11
N ALA A 197 15.06 -9.27 -7.49
CA ALA A 197 15.22 -9.58 -6.07
C ALA A 197 14.31 -8.74 -5.15
N LYS A 198 13.92 -7.55 -5.58
CA LYS A 198 13.06 -6.62 -4.83
C LYS A 198 12.04 -6.00 -5.75
N THR A 199 10.78 -6.01 -5.33
CA THR A 199 9.70 -5.39 -6.08
C THR A 199 8.85 -4.48 -5.21
N SER A 200 8.36 -3.40 -5.80
CA SER A 200 7.36 -2.50 -5.22
C SER A 200 6.64 -1.85 -6.40
N PRO A 201 5.79 -2.61 -7.11
CA PRO A 201 5.22 -2.14 -8.37
C PRO A 201 4.14 -1.08 -8.10
N PHE A 202 3.41 -1.20 -6.99
CA PHE A 202 2.31 -0.31 -6.63
C PHE A 202 2.38 0.11 -5.15
N PRO A 203 1.82 1.27 -4.76
CA PRO A 203 1.49 1.51 -3.36
C PRO A 203 0.55 0.41 -2.88
N SER A 204 0.88 -0.22 -1.77
CA SER A 204 0.11 -1.31 -1.18
C SER A 204 -0.04 -1.07 0.31
N PHE A 205 -1.18 -1.46 0.85
CA PHE A 205 -1.51 -1.28 2.27
C PHE A 205 -2.53 -2.32 2.70
N TRP A 206 -2.72 -2.42 4.01
CA TRP A 206 -3.64 -3.40 4.57
C TRP A 206 -5.08 -2.90 4.47
N PHE A 207 -5.93 -3.75 3.93
CA PHE A 207 -7.37 -3.68 3.97
C PHE A 207 -7.84 -4.63 5.05
N ILE A 208 -8.62 -4.13 5.99
CA ILE A 208 -8.94 -4.86 7.21
C ILE A 208 -10.43 -4.77 7.47
N ASN A 209 -11.03 -5.91 7.78
CA ASN A 209 -12.38 -5.97 8.32
C ASN A 209 -12.38 -6.84 9.56
N GLY A 210 -12.92 -6.30 10.65
CA GLY A 210 -12.98 -7.03 11.92
C GLY A 210 -14.17 -7.97 12.03
N CYS A 211 -15.07 -8.00 11.04
CA CYS A 211 -16.34 -8.71 11.06
C CYS A 211 -17.05 -8.51 12.42
N ASP A 212 -17.62 -9.55 13.00
CA ASP A 212 -18.26 -9.49 14.32
C ASP A 212 -17.27 -9.39 15.51
N VAL A 213 -15.96 -9.47 15.28
CA VAL A 213 -14.93 -9.54 16.32
C VAL A 213 -14.44 -8.16 16.78
N CYS A 214 -14.22 -7.24 15.85
CA CYS A 214 -13.66 -5.91 16.13
C CYS A 214 -14.32 -4.84 15.28
N THR A 215 -14.55 -3.67 15.87
CA THR A 215 -15.03 -2.48 15.14
C THR A 215 -13.86 -1.62 14.64
N PRO A 216 -14.07 -0.80 13.59
CA PRO A 216 -13.08 0.19 13.15
C PRO A 216 -12.61 1.15 14.23
N VAL A 217 -13.49 1.52 15.18
CA VAL A 217 -13.14 2.41 16.31
C VAL A 217 -12.16 1.73 17.27
N GLU A 218 -12.36 0.45 17.56
CA GLU A 218 -11.45 -0.32 18.40
C GLU A 218 -10.11 -0.55 17.71
N MET A 219 -10.13 -0.84 16.41
CA MET A 219 -8.90 -0.92 15.60
C MET A 219 -8.16 0.41 15.56
N GLN A 220 -8.86 1.54 15.41
CA GLN A 220 -8.25 2.88 15.48
C GLN A 220 -7.57 3.10 16.83
N SER A 221 -8.21 2.67 17.91
CA SER A 221 -7.69 2.81 19.27
C SER A 221 -6.46 1.92 19.50
N ALA A 222 -6.47 0.68 19.00
CA ALA A 222 -5.31 -0.21 19.03
C ALA A 222 -4.12 0.31 18.22
N MET A 223 -4.38 1.15 17.23
CA MET A 223 -3.38 1.75 16.34
C MET A 223 -2.91 3.15 16.77
N ALA A 224 -3.37 3.68 17.92
CA ALA A 224 -3.09 5.05 18.35
C ALA A 224 -1.59 5.36 18.45
N ASP A 225 -0.81 4.39 18.93
CA ASP A 225 0.65 4.51 19.14
C ASP A 225 1.46 3.85 18.01
N ALA A 226 0.81 3.41 16.93
CA ALA A 226 1.48 2.69 15.85
C ALA A 226 2.37 3.64 15.02
N GLU A 227 3.67 3.44 15.10
CA GLU A 227 4.63 4.24 14.34
C GLU A 227 4.73 3.83 12.87
N GLY A 228 5.10 4.78 12.02
CA GLY A 228 5.42 4.50 10.61
C GLY A 228 4.22 4.14 9.72
N VAL A 229 3.00 4.26 10.23
CA VAL A 229 1.74 4.00 9.50
C VAL A 229 0.74 5.15 9.64
N LEU A 230 -0.29 5.09 8.81
CA LEU A 230 -1.54 5.83 8.92
C LEU A 230 -2.65 4.79 9.04
N ALA A 231 -3.47 4.94 10.07
CA ALA A 231 -4.62 4.08 10.33
C ALA A 231 -5.89 4.92 10.13
N VAL A 232 -6.77 4.48 9.22
CA VAL A 232 -7.99 5.21 8.84
C VAL A 232 -9.17 4.27 8.66
N THR A 233 -10.38 4.79 8.82
CA THR A 233 -11.64 4.02 8.69
C THR A 233 -12.31 4.20 7.32
N ASP A 234 -11.94 5.25 6.60
CA ASP A 234 -12.39 5.52 5.24
C ASP A 234 -11.19 5.58 4.30
N VAL A 235 -11.31 4.96 3.13
CA VAL A 235 -10.28 5.03 2.08
C VAL A 235 -10.05 6.48 1.63
N HIS A 236 -11.08 7.32 1.76
CA HIS A 236 -11.02 8.72 1.39
C HIS A 236 -10.14 9.57 2.32
N ASP A 237 -9.86 9.08 3.54
CA ASP A 237 -8.95 9.71 4.49
C ASP A 237 -7.48 9.38 4.22
N LEU A 238 -7.19 8.50 3.26
CA LEU A 238 -5.83 8.22 2.86
C LEU A 238 -5.18 9.44 2.17
N PRO A 239 -3.85 9.63 2.30
CA PRO A 239 -3.16 10.65 1.53
C PRO A 239 -3.29 10.41 0.02
N LEU A 240 -3.25 11.48 -0.77
CA LEU A 240 -3.33 11.40 -2.24
C LEU A 240 -2.29 10.46 -2.88
N THR A 241 -1.16 10.19 -2.21
CA THR A 241 -0.13 9.24 -2.66
C THR A 241 -0.61 7.78 -2.66
N TYR A 242 -1.71 7.51 -1.97
CA TYR A 242 -2.36 6.20 -1.89
C TYR A 242 -3.58 6.09 -2.79
N TYR A 243 -4.01 7.15 -3.46
CA TYR A 243 -5.06 7.04 -4.46
C TYR A 243 -4.47 6.47 -5.75
N ASP A 244 -5.22 5.60 -6.41
CA ASP A 244 -4.88 5.21 -7.77
C ASP A 244 -5.04 6.41 -8.72
N GLN A 245 -4.18 6.51 -9.73
CA GLN A 245 -4.21 7.64 -10.67
C GLN A 245 -5.46 7.65 -11.56
N TYR A 246 -6.13 6.50 -11.70
CA TYR A 246 -7.37 6.33 -12.44
C TYR A 246 -8.60 6.42 -11.55
N ASP A 247 -8.44 6.58 -10.22
CA ASP A 247 -9.56 6.84 -9.33
C ASP A 247 -10.28 8.14 -9.73
N PRO A 248 -11.61 8.11 -9.99
CA PRO A 248 -12.40 9.30 -10.25
C PRO A 248 -12.21 10.43 -9.23
N GLU A 249 -12.05 10.09 -7.94
CA GLU A 249 -11.86 11.04 -6.85
C GLU A 249 -10.44 11.61 -6.80
N TYR A 250 -9.44 10.95 -7.41
CA TYR A 250 -8.05 11.43 -7.43
C TYR A 250 -7.96 12.87 -7.94
N LYS A 251 -8.63 13.18 -9.06
CA LYS A 251 -8.62 14.52 -9.64
C LYS A 251 -9.24 15.55 -8.70
N ARG A 252 -10.34 15.18 -8.04
CA ARG A 252 -11.06 16.04 -7.09
C ARG A 252 -10.18 16.34 -5.88
N GLN A 253 -9.63 15.31 -5.24
CA GLN A 253 -8.76 15.44 -4.07
C GLN A 253 -7.50 16.24 -4.38
N ARG A 254 -6.87 16.00 -5.54
CA ARG A 254 -5.74 16.78 -6.02
C ARG A 254 -6.07 18.26 -6.17
N ASN A 255 -7.26 18.59 -6.67
CA ASN A 255 -7.69 19.98 -6.86
C ASN A 255 -7.98 20.67 -5.52
N ILE A 256 -8.60 19.96 -4.57
CA ILE A 256 -8.81 20.43 -3.19
C ILE A 256 -7.47 20.76 -2.53
N MET A 257 -6.51 19.82 -2.59
CA MET A 257 -5.16 20.00 -2.02
C MET A 257 -4.43 21.19 -2.65
N LYS A 258 -4.52 21.37 -3.97
CA LYS A 258 -3.94 22.53 -4.67
C LYS A 258 -4.59 23.85 -4.22
N SER A 259 -5.90 23.86 -4.02
CA SER A 259 -6.64 25.03 -3.53
C SER A 259 -6.23 25.40 -2.10
N GLN A 260 -6.16 24.42 -1.20
CA GLN A 260 -5.71 24.62 0.19
C GLN A 260 -4.27 25.16 0.24
N LYS A 261 -3.35 24.59 -0.56
CA LYS A 261 -1.97 25.09 -0.65
C LYS A 261 -1.90 26.53 -1.16
N ARG A 262 -2.71 26.90 -2.15
CA ARG A 262 -2.79 28.29 -2.64
C ARG A 262 -3.29 29.25 -1.55
N LYS A 263 -4.31 28.84 -0.78
CA LYS A 263 -4.82 29.62 0.36
C LYS A 263 -3.74 29.80 1.44
N ALA A 264 -3.07 28.72 1.84
CA ALA A 264 -1.99 28.76 2.83
C ALA A 264 -0.86 29.71 2.40
N ASN A 265 -0.38 29.59 1.16
CA ASN A 265 0.65 30.48 0.62
C ASN A 265 0.20 31.95 0.55
N HIS A 266 -1.09 32.22 0.35
CA HIS A 266 -1.62 33.58 0.35
C HIS A 266 -1.67 34.17 1.77
N LEU A 267 -2.11 33.37 2.74
CA LEU A 267 -2.11 33.74 4.16
C LEU A 267 -0.68 34.06 4.66
N GLU A 268 0.30 33.22 4.34
CA GLU A 268 1.71 33.40 4.71
C GLU A 268 2.28 34.71 4.13
N LYS A 269 2.04 34.97 2.84
CA LYS A 269 2.45 36.23 2.20
C LYS A 269 1.77 37.46 2.80
N SER A 270 0.49 37.34 3.17
CA SER A 270 -0.25 38.44 3.82
C SER A 270 0.28 38.72 5.22
N SER A 271 0.66 37.69 5.99
CA SER A 271 1.29 37.88 7.31
C SER A 271 2.67 38.53 7.19
N ASP A 272 3.46 38.16 6.18
CA ASP A 272 4.78 38.75 5.94
C ASP A 272 4.67 40.23 5.54
N GLN A 273 3.72 40.58 4.67
CA GLN A 273 3.46 41.97 4.31
C GLN A 273 2.99 42.81 5.51
N ALA A 274 2.12 42.26 6.36
CA ALA A 274 1.69 42.93 7.59
C ALA A 274 2.82 43.08 8.62
N SER A 275 3.78 42.14 8.67
CA SER A 275 4.98 42.22 9.50
C SER A 275 5.95 43.30 9.00
N TRP A 276 6.16 43.37 7.68
CA TRP A 276 6.94 44.43 7.03
C TRP A 276 6.35 45.82 7.25
N GLY A 277 5.03 45.97 7.10
CA GLY A 277 4.33 47.24 7.34
C GLY A 277 4.52 47.77 8.77
N ARG A 278 4.44 46.88 9.78
CA ARG A 278 4.67 47.25 11.19
C ARG A 278 6.12 47.63 11.48
N LYS A 279 7.09 46.96 10.87
CA LYS A 279 8.52 47.34 11.03
C LYS A 279 8.81 48.70 10.38
N ALA A 280 8.22 48.97 9.22
CA ALA A 280 8.38 50.25 8.53
C ALA A 280 7.76 51.42 9.32
N SER A 281 6.58 51.24 9.92
CA SER A 281 5.92 52.29 10.72
C SER A 281 6.72 52.64 11.98
N VAL A 282 7.21 51.64 12.73
CA VAL A 282 8.05 51.85 13.93
C VAL A 282 9.35 52.62 13.58
N GLN A 283 9.92 52.34 12.41
CA GLN A 283 11.14 52.99 11.95
C GLN A 283 10.90 54.43 11.44
N GLN A 284 9.70 54.77 10.98
CA GLN A 284 9.30 56.14 10.65
C GLN A 284 8.99 56.97 11.90
N ASP A 285 8.29 56.41 12.88
CA ASP A 285 7.92 57.11 14.12
C ASP A 285 9.16 57.47 14.96
N SER A 286 10.12 56.55 15.06
CA SER A 286 11.43 56.82 15.69
C SER A 286 12.22 57.94 15.00
N LYS A 287 12.20 58.00 13.67
CA LYS A 287 12.84 59.09 12.91
C LYS A 287 12.14 60.44 13.09
N MET A 288 10.81 60.48 13.20
CA MET A 288 10.08 61.72 13.45
C MET A 288 10.25 62.22 14.89
N SER A 289 10.29 61.32 15.88
CA SER A 289 10.56 61.67 17.28
C SER A 289 11.94 62.32 17.46
N ASN A 290 12.98 61.74 16.85
CA ASN A 290 14.34 62.30 16.88
C ASN A 290 14.46 63.66 16.15
N LYS A 291 13.60 63.92 15.16
CA LYS A 291 13.58 65.22 14.45
C LYS A 291 12.91 66.33 15.25
N ARG A 292 11.94 65.98 16.12
CA ARG A 292 11.30 66.93 17.05
C ARG A 292 12.22 67.33 18.20
N GLN A 293 13.00 66.39 18.75
CA GLN A 293 13.96 66.69 19.83
C GLN A 293 15.15 67.58 19.39
N LYS A 294 15.49 67.62 18.09
CA LYS A 294 16.56 68.50 17.56
C LYS A 294 16.09 69.91 17.19
N ARG A 295 14.82 70.24 17.40
CA ARG A 295 14.22 71.55 17.06
C ARG A 295 13.76 72.36 18.29
N MET A 296 14.01 71.85 19.48
CA MET A 296 13.95 72.58 20.76
C MET A 296 15.37 72.85 21.22
#